data_AF-A0A2I0H158-F1
#
_entry.id   AF-A0A2I0H158-F1
#
_cell.length_a   1.000
_cell.length_b   1.000
_cell.length_c   1.000
_cell.angle_alpha   90.00
_cell.angle_beta   90.00
_cell.angle_gamma   90.00
#
_symmetry.space_group_name_H-M   'P 1'
#
loop_
_entity.id
_entity.type
_entity.pdbx_description
1 polymer ?
#
loop_
_entity_poly.entity_id
_entity_poly.type
_entity_poly.pdbx_seq_one_letter_code
_entity_poly.pdbx_strand_id
1 'polypeptide(L)' 'NSSENRLDAVLSGIGLAYLPEDMVQSQIQTGELIEVLTDWCQPFDGYYLYYPNRQLSSPAFKLIAEALRFHP' A
#
# COMPACT_ATOMS: atom_id res chain seq x y z
N ASN A 1 -2.81 16.58 1.15
CA ASN A 1 -1.98 15.60 1.89
C ASN A 1 -1.82 14.33 1.08
N SER A 2 -1.11 14.41 -0.04
CA SER A 2 -0.73 13.26 -0.86
C SER A 2 0.46 12.53 -0.23
N SER A 3 0.54 11.21 -0.39
CA SER A 3 1.72 10.40 0.00
C SER A 3 2.97 10.80 -0.79
N GLU A 4 2.80 11.27 -2.02
CA GLU A 4 3.87 11.74 -2.92
C GLU A 4 4.77 12.80 -2.27
N ASN A 5 4.18 13.86 -1.69
CA ASN A 5 4.95 14.93 -1.04
C ASN A 5 5.79 14.44 0.15
N ARG A 6 5.39 13.33 0.80
CA ARG A 6 6.15 12.74 1.91
C ARG A 6 7.35 11.96 1.41
N LEU A 7 7.23 11.29 0.25
CA LEU A 7 8.34 10.58 -0.38
C LEU A 7 9.44 11.56 -0.81
N ASP A 8 9.07 12.65 -1.48
CA ASP A 8 10.02 13.69 -1.93
C ASP A 8 10.80 14.30 -0.76
N ALA A 9 10.13 14.50 0.38
CA ALA A 9 10.76 15.03 1.59
C ALA A 9 11.83 14.07 2.14
N VAL A 10 11.52 12.77 2.27
CA VAL A 10 12.48 11.79 2.79
C VAL A 10 13.64 11.58 1.82
N LEU A 11 13.38 11.56 0.51
CA LEU A 11 14.44 11.52 -0.51
C LEU A 11 15.34 12.75 -0.48
N SER A 12 14.81 13.90 -0.08
CA SER A 12 15.59 15.12 0.17
C SER A 12 16.34 15.11 1.52
N GLY A 13 16.31 14.00 2.26
CA GLY A 13 16.94 13.87 3.58
C GLY A 13 16.15 14.52 4.73
N ILE A 14 14.87 14.83 4.51
CA ILE A 14 14.02 15.52 5.48
C ILE A 14 13.24 14.48 6.31
N GLY A 15 13.92 13.92 7.31
CA GLY A 15 13.30 13.11 8.36
C GLY A 15 12.90 11.68 7.96
N LEU A 16 11.84 11.17 8.58
CA LEU A 16 11.31 9.82 8.40
C LEU A 16 9.84 9.88 7.94
N ALA A 17 9.42 8.93 7.10
CA ALA A 17 8.03 8.80 6.71
C ALA A 17 7.53 7.36 6.89
N TYR A 18 6.26 7.23 7.26
CA TYR A 18 5.52 5.98 7.25
C TYR A 18 4.69 5.91 5.96
N LEU A 19 5.12 5.04 5.05
CA LEU A 19 4.58 4.88 3.69
C LEU A 19 4.38 3.38 3.38
N PRO A 20 3.41 3.04 2.52
CA PRO A 20 3.28 1.69 1.97
C PRO A 20 4.57 1.23 1.27
N GLU A 21 4.94 -0.05 1.46
CA GLU A 21 6.19 -0.64 0.96
C GLU A 21 6.28 -0.59 -0.58
N ASP A 22 5.15 -0.82 -1.27
CA ASP A 22 5.03 -0.78 -2.73
C ASP A 22 5.41 0.59 -3.34
N MET A 23 5.26 1.67 -2.57
CA MET A 23 5.65 3.01 -3.02
C MET A 23 7.17 3.26 -2.95
N VAL A 24 7.88 2.57 -2.05
CA VAL A 24 9.30 2.86 -1.71
C VAL A 24 10.25 1.71 -2.07
N GLN A 25 9.71 0.59 -2.55
CA GLN A 25 10.46 -0.63 -2.84
C GLN A 25 11.65 -0.38 -3.79
N SER A 26 11.46 0.46 -4.82
CA SER A 26 12.53 0.79 -5.77
C SER A 26 13.67 1.55 -5.10
N GLN A 27 13.36 2.51 -4.23
CA GLN A 27 14.33 3.36 -3.55
C GLN A 27 15.07 2.61 -2.45
N ILE A 28 14.41 1.62 -1.83
CA ILE A 28 15.07 0.70 -0.88
C ILE A 28 16.05 -0.21 -1.63
N GLN A 29 15.66 -0.76 -2.78
CA GLN A 29 16.53 -1.62 -3.59
C GLN A 29 17.77 -0.89 -4.13
N THR A 30 17.64 0.40 -4.47
CA THR A 30 18.77 1.23 -4.90
C THR A 30 19.64 1.73 -3.74
N GLY A 31 19.18 1.58 -2.49
CA GLY A 31 19.84 2.07 -1.28
C GLY A 31 19.67 3.57 -1.04
N GLU A 32 18.78 4.24 -1.77
CA GLU A 32 18.41 5.64 -1.53
C GLU A 32 17.61 5.80 -0.24
N LEU A 33 16.84 4.77 0.13
CA LEU A 33 16.11 4.69 1.40
C LEU A 33 16.53 3.44 2.16
N ILE A 34 16.42 3.51 3.48
CA ILE A 34 16.60 2.36 4.37
C ILE A 34 15.35 2.18 5.23
N GLU A 35 14.98 0.94 5.46
CA GLU A 35 13.91 0.61 6.39
C GLU A 35 14.41 0.74 7.83
N VAL A 36 13.59 1.37 8.67
CA VAL A 36 13.87 1.56 10.10
C VAL A 36 12.62 1.21 10.89
N LEU A 37 12.78 0.80 12.15
CA LEU A 37 11.67 0.42 13.04
C LEU A 37 10.79 -0.71 12.48
N THR A 38 11.36 -1.61 11.68
CA THR A 38 10.67 -2.78 11.14
C THR A 38 10.05 -3.64 12.24
N ASP A 39 10.72 -3.78 13.39
CA ASP A 39 10.23 -4.51 14.57
C ASP A 39 8.93 -3.93 15.17
N TRP A 40 8.60 -2.68 14.86
CA TRP A 40 7.44 -1.96 15.40
C TRP A 40 6.30 -1.85 14.38
N CYS A 41 6.49 -2.35 13.16
CA CYS A 41 5.46 -2.34 12.12
C CYS A 41 4.70 -3.67 12.11
N GLN A 42 3.39 -3.61 12.30
CA GLN A 42 2.55 -4.80 12.13
C GLN A 42 2.46 -5.16 10.65
N PRO A 43 2.44 -6.46 10.29
CA PRO A 43 2.19 -6.88 8.92
C PRO A 43 0.91 -6.26 8.39
N PHE A 44 0.96 -5.75 7.17
CA PHE A 44 -0.25 -5.25 6.51
C PHE A 44 -1.11 -6.43 6.09
N ASP A 45 -2.30 -6.57 6.68
CA ASP A 45 -3.26 -7.65 6.37
C ASP A 45 -3.80 -7.62 4.92
N GLY A 46 -3.37 -6.63 4.12
CA GLY A 46 -3.76 -6.45 2.74
C GLY A 46 -4.93 -5.48 2.56
N TYR A 47 -5.30 -5.27 1.30
CA TYR A 47 -6.40 -4.39 0.95
C TYR A 47 -7.76 -5.11 1.07
N TYR A 48 -8.72 -4.40 1.64
CA TYR A 48 -10.10 -4.88 1.77
C TYR A 48 -11.00 -4.18 0.75
N LEU A 49 -11.76 -4.96 -0.02
CA LEU A 49 -12.80 -4.42 -0.91
C LEU A 49 -14.10 -4.21 -0.11
N TYR A 50 -14.39 -2.96 0.28
CA TYR A 50 -15.63 -2.62 0.97
C TYR A 50 -16.77 -2.36 -0.02
N TYR A 51 -17.86 -3.12 0.10
CA TYR A 51 -19.12 -2.87 -0.61
C TYR A 51 -20.31 -3.18 0.31
N PRO A 52 -21.23 -2.22 0.55
CA PRO A 52 -22.23 -2.32 1.61
C PRO A 52 -23.37 -3.30 1.30
N ASN A 53 -23.60 -3.67 0.04
CA ASN A 53 -24.71 -4.52 -0.36
C ASN A 53 -24.24 -5.90 -0.84
N ARG A 54 -24.48 -6.93 -0.01
CA ARG A 54 -24.13 -8.33 -0.29
C ARG A 54 -25.17 -9.05 -1.17
N GLN A 55 -26.39 -8.51 -1.32
CA GLN A 55 -27.51 -9.17 -1.99
C GLN A 55 -27.65 -8.83 -3.48
N LEU A 56 -27.14 -7.69 -3.93
CA LEU A 56 -27.26 -7.21 -5.32
C LEU A 56 -25.90 -7.17 -6.04
N SER A 57 -25.06 -8.18 -5.84
CA SER A 57 -23.85 -8.34 -6.66
C SER A 57 -24.29 -8.72 -8.08
N SER A 58 -24.35 -7.74 -8.98
CA SER A 58 -24.55 -8.00 -10.40
C SER A 58 -23.48 -8.99 -10.90
N PRO A 59 -23.75 -9.76 -11.97
CA PRO A 59 -22.73 -10.64 -12.55
C PRO A 59 -21.42 -9.92 -12.89
N ALA A 60 -21.52 -8.67 -13.37
CA ALA A 60 -20.36 -7.81 -13.64
C ALA A 60 -19.56 -7.48 -12.36
N PHE A 61 -20.24 -7.19 -11.25
CA PHE A 61 -19.56 -6.91 -9.98
C PHE A 61 -18.85 -8.14 -9.42
N LYS A 62 -19.44 -9.34 -9.56
CA LYS A 62 -18.78 -10.59 -9.16
C LYS A 62 -17.48 -10.79 -9.94
N LEU A 63 -17.49 -10.55 -11.25
CA LEU A 63 -16.31 -10.65 -12.10
C LEU A 63 -15.21 -9.68 -11.64
N ILE A 64 -15.55 -8.43 -11.31
CA ILE A 64 -14.59 -7.44 -10.81
C ILE A 64 -14.03 -7.86 -9.43
N ALA A 65 -14.90 -8.28 -8.52
CA ALA A 65 -14.47 -8.71 -7.19
C ALA A 65 -13.57 -9.95 -7.24
N GLU A 66 -13.80 -10.85 -8.19
CA GLU A 66 -12.94 -12.01 -8.46
C GLU A 66 -11.61 -11.60 -9.09
N ALA A 67 -11.62 -10.69 -10.07
CA ALA A 67 -10.41 -10.17 -10.71
C ALA A 67 -9.52 -9.40 -9.74
N LEU A 68 -10.10 -8.69 -8.77
CA LEU A 68 -9.39 -7.94 -7.74
C LEU A 68 -9.05 -8.77 -6.49
N ARG A 69 -9.50 -10.03 -6.43
CA ARG A 69 -9.19 -10.91 -5.29
C ARG A 69 -7.70 -11.25 -5.32
N PHE A 70 -7.01 -10.97 -4.21
CA PHE A 70 -5.63 -11.38 -4.04
C PHE A 70 -5.52 -12.91 -4.02
N HIS A 71 -4.61 -13.44 -4.84
CA HIS A 71 -4.25 -14.85 -4.87
C HIS A 71 -2.82 -14.97 -4.34
N PRO A 72 -2.56 -15.81 -3.32
CA PRO A 72 -1.22 -16.00 -2.76
C PRO A 72 -0.26 -16.71 -3.72
#